data_AF-V4RI59-F1
#
_entry.id   AF-V4RI59-F1
#
_cell.length_a   1.000
_cell.length_b   1.000
_cell.length_c   1.000
_cell.angle_alpha   90.00
_cell.angle_beta   90.00
_cell.angle_gamma   90.00
#
_symmetry.space_group_name_H-M   'P 1'
#
loop_
_entity.id
_entity.type
_entity.pdbx_description
1 polymer ?
#
loop_
_entity_poly.entity_id
_entity_poly.type
_entity_poly.pdbx_seq_one_letter_code
_entity_poly.pdbx_strand_id
1 'polypeptide(L)'
;MDIFRLRRLWAVLAVYETGSALKAASFSHMSQPAITSAVASCEADLGAALFERSSRGMTPTQAGAVWCPRIAAAADYLKEAEATLQHGKSHSRMPLQKLVTETQLRALSAAIETGGFSQAARQLGVSPPSIHRAARELETLCGVPLWRREGSRIEPTTEARTLARFGDLCFSEVTLAREAVRELQGIMEGTLRIGALPLARSQWLPKALAATLKAFPDIRVTILDGPYNEQVTALQHGRIDFLLGALRKISPDTLTQESVFSDPMLILVRADHPLASGFDSQVDKLTPTQLGKLSWILPRTGTPGRSNFEVFMAAKGLPSPHRVIESSSLVATREILLRSDYAAILSAQQVETEISSGLLKAMGPPLTGSAREIGITTRSGFLPTRLHNLFLANLRESAVL
;
A
#
# COMPACT_ATOMS: atom_id res chain seq x y z
N MET A 1 18.13 -10.97 11.40
CA MET A 1 17.55 -10.15 10.31
C MET A 1 18.13 -10.74 9.04
N ASP A 2 17.34 -11.48 8.26
CA ASP A 2 17.85 -12.11 7.03
C ASP A 2 18.31 -11.03 6.06
N ILE A 3 19.61 -11.04 5.79
CA ILE A 3 20.28 -10.11 4.87
C ILE A 3 20.12 -10.71 3.48
N PHE A 4 19.15 -10.20 2.73
CA PHE A 4 19.01 -10.51 1.31
C PHE A 4 20.17 -9.87 0.55
N ARG A 5 21.29 -10.59 0.43
CA ARG A 5 22.42 -10.11 -0.36
C ARG A 5 22.01 -10.03 -1.83
N LEU A 6 21.64 -8.83 -2.29
CA LEU A 6 21.19 -8.55 -3.67
C LEU A 6 22.07 -9.20 -4.73
N ARG A 7 23.40 -9.16 -4.54
CA ARG A 7 24.36 -9.81 -5.44
C ARG A 7 24.13 -11.33 -5.61
N ARG A 8 23.71 -12.04 -4.56
CA ARG A 8 23.34 -13.46 -4.66
C ARG A 8 22.07 -13.62 -5.49
N LEU A 9 21.05 -12.79 -5.24
CA LEU A 9 19.80 -12.82 -5.99
C LEU A 9 20.03 -12.60 -7.48
N TRP A 10 20.87 -11.63 -7.85
CA TRP A 10 21.24 -11.36 -9.24
C TRP A 10 22.03 -12.50 -9.88
N ALA A 11 22.89 -13.18 -9.12
CA ALA A 11 23.59 -14.37 -9.61
C ALA A 11 22.62 -15.51 -9.93
N VAL A 12 21.60 -15.72 -9.09
CA VAL A 12 20.56 -16.74 -9.33
C VAL A 12 19.69 -16.37 -10.53
N LEU A 13 19.28 -15.10 -10.65
CA LEU A 13 18.54 -14.59 -11.81
C LEU A 13 19.33 -14.80 -13.12
N ALA A 14 20.64 -14.54 -13.11
CA ALA A 14 21.48 -14.78 -14.29
C ALA A 14 21.51 -16.28 -14.69
N VAL A 15 21.45 -17.22 -13.74
CA VAL A 15 21.31 -18.65 -14.05
C VAL A 15 19.96 -18.95 -14.70
N TYR A 16 18.88 -18.37 -14.19
CA TYR A 16 17.55 -18.50 -14.77
C TYR A 16 17.47 -17.99 -16.21
N GLU A 17 18.03 -16.80 -16.47
CA GLU A 17 18.01 -16.18 -17.80
C GLU A 17 18.89 -16.92 -18.82
N THR A 18 20.03 -17.49 -18.39
CA THR A 18 21.00 -18.12 -19.30
C THR A 18 20.86 -19.63 -19.42
N GLY A 19 20.13 -20.27 -18.50
CA GLY A 19 20.04 -21.72 -18.36
C GLY A 19 21.37 -22.41 -18.02
N SER A 20 22.41 -21.67 -17.59
CA SER A 20 23.75 -22.23 -17.38
C SER A 20 24.54 -21.45 -16.33
N ALA A 21 25.05 -22.14 -15.31
CA ALA A 21 25.93 -21.53 -14.30
C ALA A 21 27.23 -20.95 -14.90
N LEU A 22 27.77 -21.57 -15.96
CA LEU A 22 28.96 -21.08 -16.65
C LEU A 22 28.68 -19.79 -17.43
N LYS A 23 27.58 -19.75 -18.21
CA LYS A 23 27.19 -18.53 -18.94
C LYS A 23 26.83 -17.40 -17.98
N ALA A 24 26.12 -17.70 -16.89
CA ALA A 24 25.78 -16.76 -15.84
C ALA A 24 27.02 -16.14 -15.17
N ALA A 25 28.08 -16.93 -14.97
CA ALA A 25 29.35 -16.47 -14.41
C ALA A 25 29.99 -15.40 -15.30
N SER A 26 30.09 -15.66 -16.60
CA SER A 26 30.59 -14.69 -17.58
C SER A 26 29.73 -13.42 -17.64
N PHE A 27 28.40 -13.56 -17.64
CA PHE A 27 27.46 -12.42 -17.68
C PHE A 27 27.47 -11.55 -16.42
N SER A 28 27.73 -12.16 -15.26
CA SER A 28 27.72 -11.49 -13.96
C SER A 28 29.10 -11.01 -13.49
N HIS A 29 30.15 -11.23 -14.29
CA HIS A 29 31.55 -11.00 -13.91
C HIS A 29 31.91 -11.67 -12.57
N MET A 30 31.47 -12.93 -12.41
CA MET A 30 31.72 -13.76 -11.23
C MET A 30 32.39 -15.07 -11.65
N SER A 31 33.04 -15.77 -10.72
CA SER A 31 33.50 -17.13 -10.97
C SER A 31 32.32 -18.11 -10.94
N GLN A 32 32.38 -19.19 -11.72
CA GLN A 32 31.35 -20.24 -11.70
C GLN A 32 31.14 -20.86 -10.29
N PRO A 33 32.18 -21.11 -9.47
CA PRO A 33 32.00 -21.53 -8.08
C PRO A 33 31.20 -20.51 -7.25
N ALA A 34 31.40 -19.19 -7.48
CA ALA A 34 30.64 -18.16 -6.78
C ALA A 34 29.16 -18.13 -7.18
N ILE A 35 28.84 -18.33 -8.47
CA ILE A 35 27.46 -18.49 -8.94
C ILE A 35 26.81 -19.73 -8.31
N THR A 36 27.51 -20.86 -8.35
CA THR A 36 27.00 -22.14 -7.80
C THR A 36 26.76 -22.05 -6.30
N SER A 37 27.66 -21.40 -5.56
CA SER A 37 27.50 -21.15 -4.14
C SER A 37 26.35 -20.18 -3.83
N ALA A 38 26.13 -19.16 -4.67
CA ALA A 38 24.99 -18.26 -4.52
C ALA A 38 23.66 -18.99 -4.69
N VAL A 39 23.54 -19.86 -5.71
CA VAL A 39 22.36 -20.72 -5.90
C VAL A 39 22.14 -21.61 -4.67
N ALA A 40 23.16 -22.37 -4.25
CA ALA A 40 23.05 -23.25 -3.10
C ALA A 40 22.67 -22.52 -1.80
N SER A 41 23.18 -21.29 -1.61
CA SER A 41 22.82 -20.47 -0.44
C SER A 41 21.34 -20.06 -0.49
N CYS A 42 20.86 -19.58 -1.63
CA CYS A 42 19.45 -19.20 -1.78
C CYS A 42 18.53 -20.42 -1.63
N GLU A 43 18.90 -21.58 -2.17
CA GLU A 43 18.14 -22.82 -2.02
C GLU A 43 18.07 -23.28 -0.55
N ALA A 44 19.17 -23.14 0.19
CA ALA A 44 19.20 -23.43 1.62
C ALA A 44 18.33 -22.45 2.43
N ASP A 45 18.43 -21.14 2.15
CA ASP A 45 17.63 -20.10 2.81
C ASP A 45 16.12 -20.28 2.53
N LEU A 46 15.76 -20.77 1.35
CA LEU A 46 14.37 -21.06 0.95
C LEU A 46 13.88 -22.45 1.38
N GLY A 47 14.79 -23.36 1.74
CA GLY A 47 14.48 -24.77 1.96
C GLY A 47 13.96 -25.50 0.72
N ALA A 48 14.25 -25.01 -0.49
CA ALA A 48 13.76 -25.55 -1.75
C ALA A 48 14.82 -25.44 -2.86
N ALA A 49 14.96 -26.50 -3.67
CA ALA A 49 15.77 -26.44 -4.88
C ALA A 49 15.10 -25.50 -5.88
N LEU A 50 15.85 -24.53 -6.43
CA LEU A 50 15.40 -23.60 -7.45
C LEU A 50 15.68 -24.13 -8.86
N PHE A 51 16.69 -25.01 -9.00
CA PHE A 51 17.06 -25.58 -10.29
C PHE A 51 17.36 -27.07 -10.21
N GLU A 52 16.98 -27.79 -11.27
CA GLU A 52 17.47 -29.13 -11.56
C GLU A 52 18.70 -29.03 -12.47
N ARG A 53 19.73 -29.81 -12.12
CA ARG A 53 20.94 -29.95 -12.94
C ARG A 53 20.74 -31.07 -13.93
N SER A 54 20.89 -30.76 -15.21
CA SER A 54 20.87 -31.76 -16.28
C SER A 54 22.06 -31.58 -17.22
N SER A 55 22.28 -32.55 -18.11
CA SER A 55 23.26 -32.42 -19.20
C SER A 55 22.94 -31.25 -20.15
N ARG A 56 21.70 -30.76 -20.16
CA ARG A 56 21.25 -29.59 -20.95
C ARG A 56 21.43 -28.26 -20.22
N GLY A 57 21.86 -28.26 -18.96
CA GLY A 57 22.10 -27.06 -18.16
C GLY A 57 21.28 -27.02 -16.87
N MET A 58 20.87 -25.82 -16.48
CA MET A 58 20.09 -25.54 -15.27
C MET A 58 18.64 -25.24 -15.67
N THR A 59 17.71 -26.10 -15.27
CA THR A 59 16.28 -25.91 -15.54
C THR A 59 15.55 -25.52 -14.26
N PRO A 60 14.67 -24.51 -14.26
CA PRO A 60 13.96 -24.10 -13.05
C PRO A 60 13.04 -25.22 -12.57
N THR A 61 13.06 -25.48 -11.26
CA THR A 61 12.03 -26.30 -10.58
C THR A 61 10.72 -25.50 -10.48
N GLN A 62 9.68 -26.06 -9.87
CA GLN A 62 8.47 -25.30 -9.54
C GLN A 62 8.77 -24.09 -8.63
N ALA A 63 9.68 -24.26 -7.65
CA ALA A 63 10.11 -23.16 -6.79
C ALA A 63 10.89 -22.10 -7.58
N GLY A 64 11.78 -22.52 -8.49
CA GLY A 64 12.46 -21.60 -9.42
C GLY A 64 11.50 -20.83 -10.30
N ALA A 65 10.47 -21.49 -10.83
CA ALA A 65 9.48 -20.91 -11.72
C ALA A 65 8.61 -19.84 -11.05
N VAL A 66 8.38 -19.90 -9.73
CA VAL A 66 7.66 -18.84 -9.00
C VAL A 66 8.59 -17.77 -8.42
N TRP A 67 9.80 -18.15 -8.04
CA TRP A 67 10.74 -17.26 -7.36
C TRP A 67 11.49 -16.34 -8.34
N CYS A 68 12.02 -16.89 -9.44
CA CYS A 68 12.85 -16.14 -10.39
C CYS A 68 12.11 -14.97 -11.06
N PRO A 69 10.84 -15.08 -11.49
CA PRO A 69 10.11 -13.94 -12.05
C PRO A 69 9.96 -12.76 -11.07
N ARG A 70 9.81 -13.03 -9.76
CA ARG A 70 9.75 -11.98 -8.74
C ARG A 70 11.10 -11.33 -8.50
N ILE A 71 12.18 -12.09 -8.56
CA ILE A 71 13.54 -11.51 -8.53
C ILE A 71 13.81 -10.69 -9.79
N ALA A 72 13.29 -11.09 -10.95
CA ALA A 72 13.34 -10.25 -12.15
C ALA A 72 12.58 -8.93 -11.93
N ALA A 73 11.36 -8.96 -11.38
CA ALA A 73 10.63 -7.74 -11.03
C ALA A 73 11.39 -6.85 -10.02
N ALA A 74 12.03 -7.47 -9.01
CA ALA A 74 12.88 -6.76 -8.06
C ALA A 74 14.10 -6.10 -8.73
N ALA A 75 14.69 -6.75 -9.74
CA ALA A 75 15.77 -6.18 -10.55
C ALA A 75 15.28 -4.96 -11.34
N ASP A 76 14.12 -5.08 -11.95
CA ASP A 76 13.56 -4.07 -12.85
C ASP A 76 13.25 -2.77 -12.10
N TYR A 77 12.80 -2.82 -10.84
CA TYR A 77 12.67 -1.60 -10.02
C TYR A 77 13.98 -0.83 -9.86
N LEU A 78 15.11 -1.51 -9.67
CA LEU A 78 16.40 -0.81 -9.58
C LEU A 78 16.90 -0.30 -10.95
N LYS A 79 16.56 -0.98 -12.05
CA LYS A 79 16.83 -0.49 -13.40
C LYS A 79 15.99 0.74 -13.73
N GLU A 80 14.72 0.76 -13.34
CA GLU A 80 13.85 1.92 -13.45
C GLU A 80 14.37 3.09 -12.62
N ALA A 81 14.80 2.83 -11.37
CA ALA A 81 15.46 3.84 -10.55
C ALA A 81 16.67 4.44 -11.28
N GLU A 82 17.55 3.60 -11.82
CA GLU A 82 18.71 4.05 -12.58
C GLU A 82 18.32 4.90 -13.80
N ALA A 83 17.31 4.49 -14.57
CA ALA A 83 16.82 5.26 -15.71
C ALA A 83 16.31 6.66 -15.31
N THR A 84 15.69 6.79 -14.12
CA THR A 84 15.29 8.10 -13.60
C THR A 84 16.47 8.96 -13.15
N LEU A 85 17.55 8.34 -12.66
CA LEU A 85 18.77 9.03 -12.21
C LEU A 85 19.63 9.53 -13.38
N GLN A 86 19.54 8.91 -14.57
CA GLN A 86 20.34 9.23 -15.76
C GLN A 86 20.13 10.64 -16.34
N HIS A 87 19.22 11.45 -15.78
CA HIS A 87 19.22 12.90 -15.99
C HIS A 87 20.46 13.59 -15.37
N GLY A 88 21.25 12.88 -14.55
CA GLY A 88 22.61 13.23 -14.14
C GLY A 88 23.64 12.24 -14.72
N LYS A 89 24.82 12.74 -15.13
CA LYS A 89 25.89 11.91 -15.72
C LYS A 89 26.47 10.94 -14.67
N SER A 90 26.01 9.69 -14.64
CA SER A 90 26.66 8.65 -13.83
C SER A 90 28.09 8.38 -14.33
N HIS A 91 29.04 8.24 -13.41
CA HIS A 91 30.46 8.03 -13.71
C HIS A 91 30.85 6.55 -13.90
N SER A 92 29.94 5.61 -13.60
CA SER A 92 30.20 4.16 -13.71
C SER A 92 29.66 3.58 -15.02
N ARG A 93 30.43 2.68 -15.68
CA ARG A 93 29.95 1.88 -16.83
C ARG A 93 29.10 0.68 -16.41
N MET A 94 29.09 0.33 -15.12
CA MET A 94 28.29 -0.77 -14.58
C MET A 94 26.94 -0.28 -14.06
N PRO A 95 25.83 -1.01 -14.32
CA PRO A 95 24.49 -0.65 -13.86
C PRO A 95 24.41 -0.51 -12.33
N LEU A 96 23.66 0.49 -11.85
CA LEU A 96 23.42 0.73 -10.43
C LEU A 96 22.90 -0.51 -9.71
N GLN A 97 21.98 -1.25 -10.35
CA GLN A 97 21.43 -2.52 -9.85
C GLN A 97 22.52 -3.50 -9.39
N LYS A 98 23.67 -3.55 -10.09
CA LYS A 98 24.78 -4.47 -9.80
C LYS A 98 25.71 -3.96 -8.69
N LEU A 99 25.72 -2.66 -8.41
CA LEU A 99 26.65 -2.02 -7.48
C LEU A 99 26.03 -1.72 -6.12
N VAL A 100 24.74 -1.39 -6.12
CA VAL A 100 24.04 -0.97 -4.90
C VAL A 100 23.91 -2.13 -3.92
N THR A 101 24.07 -1.81 -2.64
CA THR A 101 23.91 -2.77 -1.54
C THR A 101 22.60 -2.57 -0.80
N GLU A 102 22.14 -3.64 -0.15
CA GLU A 102 20.96 -3.59 0.72
C GLU A 102 21.12 -2.52 1.83
N THR A 103 22.30 -2.45 2.44
CA THR A 103 22.60 -1.47 3.50
C THR A 103 22.43 -0.04 3.01
N GLN A 104 22.89 0.28 1.80
CA GLN A 104 22.77 1.62 1.22
C GLN A 104 21.31 2.00 0.95
N LEU A 105 20.52 1.10 0.36
CA LEU A 105 19.10 1.36 0.11
C LEU A 105 18.30 1.48 1.41
N ARG A 106 18.52 0.59 2.39
CA ARG A 106 17.86 0.68 3.71
C ARG A 106 18.23 1.96 4.44
N ALA A 107 19.49 2.36 4.40
CA ALA A 107 19.95 3.61 5.00
C ALA A 107 19.28 4.83 4.35
N LEU A 108 19.12 4.83 3.02
CA LEU A 108 18.40 5.87 2.29
C LEU A 108 16.94 5.94 2.73
N SER A 109 16.20 4.83 2.68
CA SER A 109 14.78 4.78 3.06
C SER A 109 14.58 5.22 4.52
N ALA A 110 15.38 4.71 5.47
CA ALA A 110 15.27 5.09 6.88
C ALA A 110 15.62 6.57 7.13
N ALA A 111 16.61 7.12 6.43
CA ALA A 111 16.96 8.53 6.55
C ALA A 111 15.86 9.46 6.01
N ILE A 112 15.16 9.06 4.95
CA ILE A 112 14.00 9.79 4.42
C ILE A 112 12.81 9.68 5.37
N GLU A 113 12.50 8.48 5.86
CA GLU A 113 11.38 8.23 6.78
C GLU A 113 11.50 9.03 8.08
N THR A 114 12.69 9.07 8.66
CA THR A 114 12.93 9.70 9.96
C THR A 114 13.32 11.18 9.87
N GLY A 115 13.54 11.70 8.66
CA GLY A 115 13.99 13.08 8.43
C GLY A 115 15.40 13.37 8.97
N GLY A 116 16.25 12.35 9.15
CA GLY A 116 17.63 12.57 9.57
C GLY A 116 18.44 11.31 9.89
N PHE A 117 19.74 11.37 9.62
CA PHE A 117 20.66 10.22 9.75
C PHE A 117 20.76 9.65 11.17
N SER A 118 20.71 10.49 12.21
CA SER A 118 20.80 10.02 13.59
C SER A 118 19.56 9.23 14.03
N GLN A 119 18.38 9.59 13.53
CA GLN A 119 17.15 8.83 13.81
C GLN A 119 17.11 7.53 13.01
N ALA A 120 17.51 7.58 11.74
CA ALA A 120 17.68 6.39 10.90
C ALA A 120 18.66 5.37 11.50
N ALA A 121 19.78 5.84 12.05
CA ALA A 121 20.77 4.97 12.70
C ALA A 121 20.16 4.22 13.91
N ARG A 122 19.35 4.92 14.72
CA ARG A 122 18.61 4.31 15.83
C ARG A 122 17.57 3.30 15.34
N GLN A 123 16.79 3.63 14.30
CA GLN A 123 15.81 2.73 13.70
C GLN A 123 16.45 1.44 13.15
N LEU A 124 17.62 1.57 12.52
CA LEU A 124 18.34 0.44 11.91
C LEU A 124 19.28 -0.29 12.88
N GLY A 125 19.42 0.18 14.13
CA GLY A 125 20.31 -0.43 15.12
C GLY A 125 21.80 -0.35 14.78
N VAL A 126 22.23 0.71 14.06
CA VAL A 126 23.61 0.92 13.63
C VAL A 126 24.15 2.27 14.11
N SER A 127 25.46 2.49 13.95
CA SER A 127 26.07 3.78 14.32
C SER A 127 25.70 4.89 13.32
N PRO A 128 25.49 6.14 13.76
CA PRO A 128 25.27 7.27 12.84
C PRO A 128 26.36 7.43 11.76
N PRO A 129 27.67 7.28 12.06
CA PRO A 129 28.71 7.28 11.03
C PRO A 129 28.52 6.20 9.94
N SER A 130 27.94 5.05 10.26
CA SER A 130 27.64 3.98 9.30
C SER A 130 26.57 4.44 8.29
N ILE A 131 25.51 5.10 8.75
CA ILE A 131 24.47 5.66 7.88
C ILE A 131 25.03 6.78 6.99
N HIS A 132 25.81 7.70 7.56
CA HIS A 132 26.46 8.76 6.79
C HIS A 132 27.39 8.22 5.71
N ARG A 133 28.15 7.16 6.01
CA ARG A 133 29.02 6.49 5.03
C ARG A 133 28.20 5.86 3.91
N ALA A 134 27.18 5.07 4.26
CA ALA A 134 26.32 4.41 3.29
C ALA A 134 25.63 5.42 2.36
N ALA A 135 25.14 6.54 2.91
CA ALA A 135 24.54 7.63 2.13
C ALA A 135 25.54 8.27 1.15
N ARG A 136 26.75 8.60 1.58
CA ARG A 136 27.79 9.18 0.72
C ARG A 136 28.27 8.24 -0.38
N GLU A 137 28.44 6.96 -0.05
CA GLU A 137 28.79 5.95 -1.03
C GLU A 137 27.67 5.79 -2.07
N LEU A 138 26.41 5.83 -1.64
CA LEU A 138 25.28 5.76 -2.55
C LEU A 138 25.21 6.99 -3.48
N GLU A 139 25.41 8.21 -2.96
CA GLU A 139 25.52 9.43 -3.80
C GLU A 139 26.63 9.30 -4.84
N THR A 140 27.79 8.76 -4.43
CA THR A 140 28.93 8.53 -5.33
C THR A 140 28.58 7.52 -6.43
N LEU A 141 27.88 6.44 -6.08
CA LEU A 141 27.42 5.42 -7.03
C LEU A 141 26.38 5.97 -8.02
N CYS A 142 25.45 6.79 -7.54
CA CYS A 142 24.40 7.39 -8.35
C CYS A 142 24.92 8.54 -9.22
N GLY A 143 26.02 9.20 -8.83
CA GLY A 143 26.57 10.37 -9.55
C GLY A 143 25.72 11.63 -9.43
N VAL A 144 24.76 11.66 -8.51
CA VAL A 144 23.85 12.80 -8.25
C VAL A 144 23.70 13.03 -6.75
N PRO A 145 23.50 14.28 -6.31
CA PRO A 145 23.19 14.55 -4.90
C PRO A 145 21.84 13.96 -4.52
N LEU A 146 21.82 13.16 -3.46
CA LEU A 146 20.61 12.59 -2.88
C LEU A 146 20.10 13.44 -1.71
N TRP A 147 20.92 14.35 -1.21
CA TRP A 147 20.56 15.25 -0.12
C TRP A 147 20.84 16.71 -0.49
N ARG A 148 19.99 17.61 0.00
CA ARG A 148 20.18 19.06 -0.06
C ARG A 148 20.18 19.62 1.35
N ARG A 149 20.92 20.71 1.53
CA ARG A 149 20.98 21.43 2.80
C ARG A 149 20.07 22.64 2.72
N GLU A 150 19.03 22.67 3.54
CA GLU A 150 18.13 23.82 3.68
C GLU A 150 18.27 24.36 5.11
N GLY A 151 19.13 25.36 5.25
CA GLY A 151 19.58 25.86 6.56
C GLY A 151 20.29 24.79 7.38
N SER A 152 19.69 24.42 8.53
CA SER A 152 20.19 23.35 9.41
C SER A 152 19.63 21.96 9.09
N ARG A 153 18.64 21.86 8.19
CA ARG A 153 17.98 20.60 7.85
C ARG A 153 18.59 19.97 6.59
N ILE A 154 18.58 18.64 6.58
CA ILE A 154 18.98 17.82 5.44
C ILE A 154 17.69 17.31 4.81
N GLU A 155 17.40 17.73 3.60
CA GLU A 155 16.19 17.37 2.86
C GLU A 155 16.56 16.42 1.70
N PRO A 156 15.83 15.31 1.51
CA PRO A 156 16.09 14.41 0.39
C PRO A 156 15.63 15.03 -0.93
N THR A 157 16.42 14.82 -1.97
CA THR A 157 16.08 15.23 -3.33
C THR A 157 14.98 14.38 -3.95
N THR A 158 14.44 14.81 -5.10
CA THR A 158 13.47 14.01 -5.87
C THR A 158 14.08 12.67 -6.30
N GLU A 159 15.36 12.69 -6.67
CA GLU A 159 16.16 11.51 -7.03
C GLU A 159 16.27 10.54 -5.85
N ALA A 160 16.54 11.05 -4.65
CA ALA A 160 16.59 10.26 -3.42
C ALA A 160 15.25 9.61 -3.08
N ARG A 161 14.16 10.37 -3.14
CA ARG A 161 12.80 9.83 -2.90
C ARG A 161 12.43 8.77 -3.93
N THR A 162 12.81 8.96 -5.19
CA THR A 162 12.55 8.00 -6.27
C THR A 162 13.36 6.71 -6.07
N LEU A 163 14.67 6.82 -5.79
CA LEU A 163 15.53 5.67 -5.53
C LEU A 163 15.09 4.89 -4.28
N ALA A 164 14.70 5.57 -3.20
CA ALA A 164 14.18 4.93 -2.00
C ALA A 164 12.90 4.15 -2.28
N ARG A 165 11.95 4.75 -3.01
CA ARG A 165 10.70 4.08 -3.42
C ARG A 165 10.99 2.79 -4.18
N PHE A 166 11.86 2.84 -5.19
CA PHE A 166 12.21 1.65 -5.96
C PHE A 166 13.02 0.62 -5.16
N GLY A 167 13.88 1.06 -4.24
CA GLY A 167 14.58 0.19 -3.31
C GLY A 167 13.63 -0.57 -2.38
N ASP A 168 12.62 0.13 -1.83
CA ASP A 168 11.59 -0.49 -0.99
C ASP A 168 10.76 -1.51 -1.78
N LEU A 169 10.40 -1.19 -3.02
CA LEU A 169 9.70 -2.12 -3.92
C LEU A 169 10.54 -3.36 -4.26
N CYS A 170 11.85 -3.18 -4.51
CA CYS A 170 12.78 -4.30 -4.68
C CYS A 170 12.74 -5.24 -3.46
N PHE A 171 12.83 -4.70 -2.24
CA PHE A 171 12.76 -5.52 -1.03
C PHE A 171 11.39 -6.18 -0.81
N SER A 172 10.31 -5.49 -1.19
CA SER A 172 8.96 -6.05 -1.16
C SER A 172 8.86 -7.29 -2.05
N GLU A 173 9.34 -7.23 -3.29
CA GLU A 173 9.28 -8.38 -4.21
C GLU A 173 10.16 -9.54 -3.75
N VAL A 174 11.34 -9.27 -3.19
CA VAL A 174 12.19 -10.31 -2.61
C VAL A 174 11.49 -11.01 -1.44
N THR A 175 10.75 -10.25 -0.62
CA THR A 175 9.97 -10.82 0.49
C THR A 175 8.83 -11.69 -0.04
N LEU A 176 8.07 -11.22 -1.03
CA LEU A 176 6.99 -11.97 -1.67
C LEU A 176 7.50 -13.21 -2.40
N ALA A 177 8.72 -13.18 -2.96
CA ALA A 177 9.36 -14.33 -3.59
C ALA A 177 9.57 -15.47 -2.60
N ARG A 178 10.03 -15.16 -1.39
CA ARG A 178 10.16 -16.16 -0.33
C ARG A 178 8.80 -16.70 0.10
N GLU A 179 7.80 -15.82 0.29
CA GLU A 179 6.44 -16.24 0.67
C GLU A 179 5.82 -17.18 -0.38
N ALA A 180 5.98 -16.90 -1.67
CA ALA A 180 5.48 -17.74 -2.76
C ALA A 180 6.10 -19.16 -2.76
N VAL A 181 7.38 -19.30 -2.42
CA VAL A 181 8.04 -20.62 -2.30
C VAL A 181 7.50 -21.38 -1.08
N ARG A 182 7.28 -20.70 0.05
CA ARG A 182 6.69 -21.32 1.24
C ARG A 182 5.27 -21.84 0.97
N GLU A 183 4.47 -21.08 0.23
CA GLU A 183 3.12 -21.51 -0.19
C GLU A 183 3.17 -22.83 -1.00
N LEU A 184 4.17 -23.03 -1.87
CA LEU A 184 4.35 -24.27 -2.63
C LEU A 184 4.71 -25.47 -1.73
N GLN A 185 5.40 -25.22 -0.61
CA GLN A 185 5.73 -26.25 0.39
C GLN A 185 4.55 -26.58 1.30
N GLY A 186 3.35 -26.03 1.03
CA GLY A 186 2.16 -26.22 1.85
C GLY A 186 2.17 -25.40 3.15
N ILE A 187 3.13 -24.49 3.31
CA ILE A 187 3.19 -23.59 4.46
C ILE A 187 2.23 -22.44 4.20
N MET A 188 1.09 -22.47 4.90
CA MET A 188 0.00 -21.50 4.78
C MET A 188 0.22 -20.25 5.63
N GLU A 189 1.48 -19.81 5.70
CA GLU A 189 1.91 -18.59 6.36
C GLU A 189 2.19 -17.51 5.32
N GLY A 190 2.02 -16.24 5.70
CA GLY A 190 2.27 -15.12 4.83
C GLY A 190 1.88 -13.82 5.50
N THR A 191 2.05 -12.70 4.80
CA THR A 191 1.64 -11.41 5.32
C THR A 191 0.68 -10.72 4.35
N LEU A 192 -0.47 -10.27 4.85
CA LEU A 192 -1.33 -9.32 4.16
C LEU A 192 -1.15 -7.94 4.78
N ARG A 193 -0.74 -6.94 3.99
CA ARG A 193 -0.61 -5.55 4.42
C ARG A 193 -1.64 -4.71 3.69
N ILE A 194 -2.60 -4.14 4.42
CA ILE A 194 -3.80 -3.57 3.82
C ILE A 194 -3.97 -2.14 4.33
N GLY A 195 -3.92 -1.16 3.43
CA GLY A 195 -4.42 0.18 3.69
C GLY A 195 -5.94 0.19 3.54
N ALA A 196 -6.66 0.73 4.53
CA ALA A 196 -8.12 0.69 4.51
C ALA A 196 -8.74 2.04 4.88
N LEU A 197 -9.46 2.64 3.94
CA LEU A 197 -10.23 3.87 4.18
C LEU A 197 -11.51 3.56 5.00
N PRO A 198 -12.15 4.58 5.60
CA PRO A 198 -13.17 4.38 6.64
C PRO A 198 -14.29 3.39 6.31
N LEU A 199 -14.84 3.42 5.09
CA LEU A 199 -15.90 2.49 4.69
C LEU A 199 -15.41 1.04 4.66
N ALA A 200 -14.27 0.79 4.01
CA ALA A 200 -13.73 -0.56 3.83
C ALA A 200 -13.51 -1.27 5.18
N ARG A 201 -13.11 -0.53 6.22
CA ARG A 201 -12.87 -1.06 7.57
C ARG A 201 -14.11 -1.52 8.32
N SER A 202 -15.31 -1.09 7.92
CA SER A 202 -16.52 -1.31 8.72
C SER A 202 -17.10 -2.71 8.51
N GLN A 203 -17.24 -3.15 7.26
CA GLN A 203 -17.79 -4.47 6.94
C GLN A 203 -17.04 -5.20 5.82
N TRP A 204 -16.68 -4.49 4.75
CA TRP A 204 -16.15 -5.10 3.54
C TRP A 204 -14.83 -5.86 3.79
N LEU A 205 -13.83 -5.20 4.38
CA LEU A 205 -12.56 -5.83 4.74
C LEU A 205 -12.71 -6.92 5.81
N PRO A 206 -13.39 -6.68 6.96
CA PRO A 206 -13.59 -7.73 7.97
C PRO A 206 -14.24 -9.01 7.44
N LYS A 207 -15.28 -8.91 6.58
CA LYS A 207 -15.94 -10.08 5.97
C LYS A 207 -14.98 -10.88 5.09
N ALA A 208 -14.26 -10.20 4.20
CA ALA A 208 -13.29 -10.84 3.31
C ALA A 208 -12.14 -11.49 4.10
N LEU A 209 -11.68 -10.82 5.16
CA LEU A 209 -10.61 -11.34 6.00
C LEU A 209 -11.04 -12.58 6.78
N ALA A 210 -12.25 -12.58 7.35
CA ALA A 210 -12.81 -13.74 8.06
C ALA A 210 -12.93 -14.96 7.14
N ALA A 211 -13.31 -14.77 5.87
CA ALA A 211 -13.32 -15.85 4.87
C ALA A 211 -11.89 -16.34 4.54
N THR A 212 -10.95 -15.42 4.40
CA THR A 212 -9.54 -15.73 4.06
C THR A 212 -8.86 -16.53 5.17
N LEU A 213 -9.08 -16.16 6.44
CA LEU A 213 -8.50 -16.83 7.61
C LEU A 213 -8.96 -18.28 7.77
N LYS A 214 -10.08 -18.69 7.15
CA LYS A 214 -10.50 -20.10 7.15
C LYS A 214 -9.56 -21.00 6.33
N ALA A 215 -9.00 -20.47 5.23
CA ALA A 215 -8.09 -21.21 4.37
C ALA A 215 -6.61 -20.97 4.72
N PHE A 216 -6.31 -19.82 5.33
CA PHE A 216 -4.97 -19.42 5.77
C PHE A 216 -5.02 -18.98 7.25
N PRO A 217 -5.05 -19.91 8.21
CA PRO A 217 -5.25 -19.57 9.62
C PRO A 217 -4.06 -18.86 10.27
N ASP A 218 -2.84 -19.10 9.78
CA ASP A 218 -1.60 -18.64 10.43
C ASP A 218 -0.97 -17.41 9.74
N ILE A 219 -1.73 -16.69 8.91
CA ILE A 219 -1.22 -15.47 8.26
C ILE A 219 -1.12 -14.31 9.24
N ARG A 220 -0.13 -13.45 9.00
CA ARG A 220 -0.03 -12.15 9.64
C ARG A 220 -0.81 -11.13 8.83
N VAL A 221 -1.66 -10.35 9.50
CA VAL A 221 -2.44 -9.30 8.85
C VAL A 221 -2.11 -7.97 9.49
N THR A 222 -1.74 -7.00 8.68
CA THR A 222 -1.53 -5.62 9.10
C THR A 222 -2.57 -4.74 8.41
N ILE A 223 -3.43 -4.08 9.18
CA ILE A 223 -4.38 -3.10 8.66
C ILE A 223 -3.85 -1.71 9.01
N LEU A 224 -3.50 -0.94 7.99
CA LEU A 224 -3.06 0.45 8.13
C LEU A 224 -4.25 1.39 7.92
N ASP A 225 -4.53 2.19 8.93
CA ASP A 225 -5.45 3.32 8.85
C ASP A 225 -4.67 4.63 8.74
N GLY A 226 -5.24 5.62 8.08
CA GLY A 226 -4.67 6.95 7.96
C GLY A 226 -5.22 7.74 6.77
N PRO A 227 -4.72 8.97 6.58
CA PRO A 227 -5.05 9.80 5.42
C PRO A 227 -4.76 9.11 4.10
N TYR A 228 -5.59 9.36 3.08
CA TYR A 228 -5.47 8.76 1.76
C TYR A 228 -4.06 8.88 1.15
N ASN A 229 -3.46 10.07 1.23
CA ASN A 229 -2.14 10.31 0.63
C ASN A 229 -1.04 9.47 1.29
N GLU A 230 -1.12 9.25 2.61
CA GLU A 230 -0.16 8.39 3.32
C GLU A 230 -0.32 6.92 2.91
N GLN A 231 -1.56 6.47 2.69
CA GLN A 231 -1.83 5.12 2.17
C GLN A 231 -1.30 4.94 0.73
N VAL A 232 -1.48 5.95 -0.12
CA VAL A 232 -0.92 5.95 -1.49
C VAL A 232 0.60 5.86 -1.43
N THR A 233 1.26 6.66 -0.59
CA THR A 233 2.71 6.56 -0.39
C THR A 233 3.12 5.18 0.15
N ALA A 234 2.39 4.64 1.13
CA ALA A 234 2.65 3.29 1.64
C ALA A 234 2.54 2.22 0.55
N LEU A 235 1.54 2.32 -0.33
CA LEU A 235 1.34 1.40 -1.46
C LEU A 235 2.48 1.51 -2.47
N GLN A 236 2.87 2.74 -2.81
CA GLN A 236 3.98 3.04 -3.74
C GLN A 236 5.35 2.59 -3.23
N HIS A 237 5.53 2.48 -1.90
CA HIS A 237 6.73 1.96 -1.25
C HIS A 237 6.65 0.47 -0.91
N GLY A 238 5.60 -0.26 -1.31
CA GLY A 238 5.48 -1.69 -0.98
C GLY A 238 5.17 -1.99 0.50
N ARG A 239 4.81 -0.97 1.30
CA ARG A 239 4.49 -1.15 2.73
C ARG A 239 3.07 -1.70 2.95
N ILE A 240 2.18 -1.49 1.99
CA ILE A 240 0.89 -2.17 1.88
C ILE A 240 0.76 -2.80 0.50
N ASP A 241 0.02 -3.90 0.40
CA ASP A 241 -0.24 -4.65 -0.83
C ASP A 241 -1.50 -4.12 -1.55
N PHE A 242 -2.49 -3.68 -0.76
CA PHE A 242 -3.77 -3.15 -1.25
C PHE A 242 -4.14 -1.87 -0.52
N LEU A 243 -4.75 -0.92 -1.24
CA LEU A 243 -5.52 0.17 -0.65
C LEU A 243 -7.00 -0.02 -0.99
N LEU A 244 -7.82 -0.19 0.05
CA LEU A 244 -9.25 -0.47 -0.06
C LEU A 244 -10.08 0.77 0.33
N GLY A 245 -11.01 1.17 -0.54
CA GLY A 245 -11.99 2.21 -0.23
C GLY A 245 -12.36 3.10 -1.41
N ALA A 246 -12.85 4.30 -1.11
CA ALA A 246 -13.27 5.26 -2.13
C ALA A 246 -12.14 5.60 -3.11
N LEU A 247 -12.38 5.28 -4.38
CA LEU A 247 -11.46 5.54 -5.48
C LEU A 247 -11.31 7.05 -5.71
N ARG A 248 -10.09 7.44 -6.07
CA ARG A 248 -9.74 8.82 -6.44
C ARG A 248 -8.84 8.78 -7.65
N LYS A 249 -8.74 9.91 -8.35
CA LYS A 249 -7.82 10.06 -9.49
C LYS A 249 -6.38 9.73 -9.06
N ILE A 250 -5.73 8.87 -9.83
CA ILE A 250 -4.34 8.42 -9.65
C ILE A 250 -3.54 8.60 -10.95
N SER A 251 -2.21 8.49 -10.86
CA SER A 251 -1.34 8.34 -12.03
C SER A 251 -1.30 6.86 -12.45
N PRO A 252 -1.80 6.50 -13.65
CA PRO A 252 -1.96 5.10 -14.08
C PRO A 252 -0.62 4.37 -14.25
N ASP A 253 0.48 5.11 -14.44
CA ASP A 253 1.82 4.53 -14.61
C ASP A 253 2.33 3.81 -13.35
N THR A 254 1.79 4.13 -12.17
CA THR A 254 2.28 3.60 -10.89
C THR A 254 1.27 2.74 -10.14
N LEU A 255 -0.02 2.99 -10.34
CA LEU A 255 -1.11 2.35 -9.61
C LEU A 255 -2.22 1.91 -10.57
N THR A 256 -2.91 0.84 -10.20
CA THR A 256 -4.12 0.35 -10.87
C THR A 256 -5.30 0.38 -9.91
N GLN A 257 -6.49 0.68 -10.43
CA GLN A 257 -7.73 0.72 -9.66
C GLN A 257 -8.79 -0.18 -10.31
N GLU A 258 -9.49 -0.93 -9.47
CA GLU A 258 -10.67 -1.73 -9.82
C GLU A 258 -11.85 -1.20 -9.00
N SER A 259 -12.91 -0.71 -9.67
CA SER A 259 -14.17 -0.41 -8.99
C SER A 259 -14.90 -1.72 -8.71
N VAL A 260 -15.42 -1.84 -7.48
CA VAL A 260 -16.10 -3.05 -7.01
C VAL A 260 -17.58 -2.78 -6.76
N PHE A 261 -17.92 -1.65 -6.10
CA PHE A 261 -19.31 -1.25 -5.88
C PHE A 261 -19.44 0.27 -5.68
N SER A 262 -20.65 0.79 -5.80
CA SER A 262 -20.96 2.20 -5.59
C SER A 262 -21.64 2.40 -4.23
N ASP A 263 -21.18 3.37 -3.45
CA ASP A 263 -21.67 3.66 -2.11
C ASP A 263 -22.10 5.14 -1.98
N PRO A 264 -23.40 5.42 -1.87
CA PRO A 264 -23.89 6.77 -1.66
C PRO A 264 -23.89 7.15 -0.18
N MET A 265 -23.92 8.46 0.09
CA MET A 265 -23.94 8.97 1.47
C MET A 265 -25.34 9.39 1.88
N LEU A 266 -25.63 9.24 3.17
CA LEU A 266 -26.87 9.61 3.83
C LEU A 266 -26.61 10.67 4.89
N ILE A 267 -27.64 11.44 5.21
CA ILE A 267 -27.67 12.26 6.42
C ILE A 267 -28.18 11.38 7.56
N LEU A 268 -27.38 11.20 8.61
CA LEU A 268 -27.70 10.38 9.76
C LEU A 268 -27.79 11.22 11.02
N VAL A 269 -28.75 10.86 11.88
CA VAL A 269 -28.99 11.45 13.19
C VAL A 269 -29.36 10.35 14.19
N ARG A 270 -29.34 10.65 15.49
CA ARG A 270 -29.99 9.78 16.49
C ARG A 270 -31.47 9.58 16.19
N ALA A 271 -31.99 8.41 16.51
CA ALA A 271 -33.35 8.03 16.15
C ALA A 271 -34.44 8.98 16.69
N ASP A 272 -34.23 9.57 17.87
CA ASP A 272 -35.13 10.49 18.55
C ASP A 272 -34.76 11.98 18.32
N HIS A 273 -34.00 12.28 17.27
CA HIS A 273 -33.63 13.64 16.91
C HIS A 273 -34.88 14.51 16.62
N PRO A 274 -34.98 15.75 17.13
CA PRO A 274 -36.20 16.57 17.03
C PRO A 274 -36.69 16.82 15.59
N LEU A 275 -35.75 16.86 14.63
CA LEU A 275 -36.05 17.05 13.21
C LEU A 275 -36.21 15.73 12.43
N ALA A 276 -36.08 14.55 13.06
CA ALA A 276 -36.16 13.25 12.36
C ALA A 276 -37.60 12.72 12.19
N SER A 277 -38.58 13.35 12.83
CA SER A 277 -39.99 13.00 12.66
C SER A 277 -40.45 13.28 11.23
N GLY A 278 -41.09 12.29 10.58
CA GLY A 278 -41.61 12.41 9.21
C GLY A 278 -40.63 12.04 8.08
N PHE A 279 -39.40 11.62 8.42
CA PHE A 279 -38.38 11.13 7.48
C PHE A 279 -38.39 9.62 7.26
N ASP A 280 -39.47 8.92 7.63
CA ASP A 280 -39.66 7.47 7.43
C ASP A 280 -39.97 7.08 5.97
N SER A 281 -39.59 7.92 4.99
CA SER A 281 -39.91 7.74 3.58
C SER A 281 -38.69 7.97 2.70
N GLN A 282 -38.61 7.23 1.58
CA GLN A 282 -37.58 7.37 0.54
C GLN A 282 -37.64 8.70 -0.24
N VAL A 283 -38.56 9.59 0.11
CA VAL A 283 -38.70 10.90 -0.54
C VAL A 283 -37.86 11.93 0.20
N ASP A 284 -37.09 12.73 -0.55
CA ASP A 284 -36.38 13.87 0.01
C ASP A 284 -37.37 14.95 0.45
N LYS A 285 -37.60 15.03 1.77
CA LYS A 285 -38.44 16.02 2.42
C LYS A 285 -37.63 17.11 3.11
N LEU A 286 -36.29 17.12 2.96
CA LEU A 286 -35.42 18.07 3.65
C LEU A 286 -35.56 19.44 2.99
N THR A 287 -36.22 20.35 3.71
CA THR A 287 -36.29 21.76 3.31
C THR A 287 -34.97 22.48 3.60
N PRO A 288 -34.62 23.53 2.83
CA PRO A 288 -33.44 24.34 3.14
C PRO A 288 -33.45 24.91 4.56
N THR A 289 -34.65 25.25 5.07
CA THR A 289 -34.82 25.75 6.45
C THR A 289 -34.48 24.69 7.50
N GLN A 290 -34.85 23.42 7.31
CA GLN A 290 -34.50 22.34 8.23
C GLN A 290 -32.99 22.04 8.19
N LEU A 291 -32.41 21.96 6.98
CA LEU A 291 -30.97 21.74 6.79
C LEU A 291 -30.12 22.84 7.44
N GLY A 292 -30.53 24.11 7.32
CA GLY A 292 -29.85 25.24 7.95
C GLY A 292 -29.89 25.23 9.49
N LYS A 293 -30.83 24.50 10.11
CA LYS A 293 -30.93 24.37 11.57
C LYS A 293 -30.04 23.25 12.14
N LEU A 294 -29.51 22.36 11.31
CA LEU A 294 -28.68 21.25 11.78
C LEU A 294 -27.30 21.74 12.25
N SER A 295 -26.73 20.99 13.17
CA SER A 295 -25.30 21.03 13.49
C SER A 295 -24.66 19.80 12.87
N TRP A 296 -23.45 19.91 12.34
CA TRP A 296 -22.87 18.89 11.47
C TRP A 296 -21.58 18.28 12.01
N ILE A 297 -21.45 16.96 11.90
CA ILE A 297 -20.17 16.25 11.97
C ILE A 297 -19.76 15.95 10.53
N LEU A 298 -18.66 16.53 10.08
CA LEU A 298 -18.22 16.44 8.69
C LEU A 298 -16.84 15.80 8.57
N PRO A 299 -16.57 15.06 7.47
CA PRO A 299 -15.22 14.68 7.09
C PRO A 299 -14.32 15.91 6.89
N ARG A 300 -13.01 15.68 6.98
CA ARG A 300 -11.99 16.70 6.71
C ARG A 300 -12.15 17.32 5.32
N THR A 301 -11.82 18.61 5.24
CA THR A 301 -11.66 19.33 3.97
C THR A 301 -10.74 18.59 3.00
N GLY A 302 -11.11 18.53 1.72
CA GLY A 302 -10.35 17.83 0.66
C GLY A 302 -10.62 16.32 0.55
N THR A 303 -11.60 15.79 1.30
CA THR A 303 -12.07 14.40 1.12
C THR A 303 -13.30 14.33 0.20
N PRO A 304 -13.51 13.22 -0.52
CA PRO A 304 -14.70 13.07 -1.37
C PRO A 304 -16.01 13.27 -0.62
N GLY A 305 -16.10 12.78 0.62
CA GLY A 305 -17.30 12.98 1.45
C GLY A 305 -17.58 14.45 1.73
N ARG A 306 -16.54 15.25 2.03
CA ARG A 306 -16.70 16.69 2.24
C ARG A 306 -17.13 17.42 0.99
N SER A 307 -16.52 17.12 -0.16
CA SER A 307 -16.92 17.74 -1.45
C SER A 307 -18.36 17.39 -1.83
N ASN A 308 -18.79 16.15 -1.63
CA ASN A 308 -20.17 15.72 -1.89
C ASN A 308 -21.17 16.46 -1.00
N PHE A 309 -20.84 16.71 0.27
CA PHE A 309 -21.66 17.52 1.17
C PHE A 309 -21.78 18.98 0.69
N GLU A 310 -20.67 19.58 0.29
CA GLU A 310 -20.66 20.97 -0.19
C GLU A 310 -21.48 21.14 -1.47
N VAL A 311 -21.37 20.20 -2.41
CA VAL A 311 -22.19 20.15 -3.63
C VAL A 311 -23.67 20.00 -3.27
N PHE A 312 -24.01 19.11 -2.34
CA PHE A 312 -25.38 18.91 -1.88
C PHE A 312 -25.97 20.18 -1.24
N MET A 313 -25.23 20.86 -0.35
CA MET A 313 -25.67 22.10 0.29
C MET A 313 -25.85 23.23 -0.73
N ALA A 314 -24.91 23.36 -1.67
CA ALA A 314 -24.98 24.34 -2.75
C ALA A 314 -26.19 24.11 -3.66
N ALA A 315 -26.49 22.85 -4.02
CA ALA A 315 -27.67 22.49 -4.80
C ALA A 315 -28.99 22.81 -4.08
N LYS A 316 -28.97 22.89 -2.75
CA LYS A 316 -30.11 23.33 -1.91
C LYS A 316 -30.12 24.84 -1.66
N GLY A 317 -29.21 25.61 -2.28
CA GLY A 317 -29.10 27.06 -2.11
C GLY A 317 -28.63 27.50 -0.72
N LEU A 318 -27.93 26.62 0.01
CA LEU A 318 -27.46 26.89 1.37
C LEU A 318 -25.95 27.16 1.41
N PRO A 319 -25.50 28.07 2.28
CA PRO A 319 -24.08 28.26 2.55
C PRO A 319 -23.51 27.08 3.35
N SER A 320 -22.17 27.06 3.49
CA SER A 320 -21.52 26.12 4.42
C SER A 320 -22.01 26.35 5.85
N PRO A 321 -22.30 25.30 6.62
CA PRO A 321 -22.82 25.43 7.98
C PRO A 321 -21.78 26.01 8.94
N HIS A 322 -22.23 26.80 9.93
CA HIS A 322 -21.36 27.37 10.95
C HIS A 322 -21.03 26.41 12.11
N ARG A 323 -21.96 25.51 12.47
CA ARG A 323 -21.79 24.56 13.57
C ARG A 323 -21.26 23.24 13.02
N VAL A 324 -19.94 23.10 12.97
CA VAL A 324 -19.26 21.94 12.41
C VAL A 324 -18.28 21.35 13.41
N ILE A 325 -18.39 20.05 13.66
CA ILE A 325 -17.32 19.22 14.20
C ILE A 325 -16.65 18.52 13.02
N GLU A 326 -15.37 18.77 12.79
CA GLU A 326 -14.59 18.03 11.80
C GLU A 326 -14.07 16.73 12.44
N SER A 327 -14.41 15.57 11.87
CA SER A 327 -14.00 14.26 12.38
C SER A 327 -13.76 13.26 11.27
N SER A 328 -12.61 12.56 11.33
CA SER A 328 -12.33 11.36 10.54
C SER A 328 -12.49 10.06 11.34
N SER A 329 -12.85 10.15 12.63
CA SER A 329 -13.03 9.00 13.51
C SER A 329 -14.48 8.55 13.50
N LEU A 330 -14.75 7.38 12.91
CA LEU A 330 -16.10 6.80 12.89
C LEU A 330 -16.61 6.55 14.31
N VAL A 331 -15.76 6.08 15.21
CA VAL A 331 -16.11 5.84 16.62
C VAL A 331 -16.53 7.14 17.31
N ALA A 332 -15.76 8.22 17.14
CA ALA A 332 -16.13 9.51 17.72
C ALA A 332 -17.42 10.06 17.11
N THR A 333 -17.54 10.00 15.77
CA THR A 333 -18.75 10.46 15.07
C THR A 333 -19.99 9.72 15.56
N ARG A 334 -19.93 8.38 15.68
CA ARG A 334 -21.02 7.57 16.22
C ARG A 334 -21.38 7.97 17.65
N GLU A 335 -20.42 8.08 18.55
CA GLU A 335 -20.70 8.38 19.95
C GLU A 335 -21.27 9.80 20.15
N ILE A 336 -20.85 10.77 19.33
CA ILE A 336 -21.41 12.13 19.32
C ILE A 336 -22.84 12.10 18.77
N LEU A 337 -23.10 11.40 17.65
CA LEU A 337 -24.44 11.26 17.08
C LEU A 337 -25.43 10.71 18.10
N LEU A 338 -25.04 9.66 18.83
CA LEU A 338 -25.91 9.00 19.82
C LEU A 338 -26.22 9.88 21.06
N ARG A 339 -25.52 11.00 21.26
CA ARG A 339 -25.62 11.85 22.47
C ARG A 339 -25.93 13.31 22.19
N SER A 340 -26.20 13.68 20.95
CA SER A 340 -26.40 15.07 20.58
C SER A 340 -27.35 15.24 19.40
N ASP A 341 -27.73 16.48 19.12
CA ASP A 341 -28.53 16.86 17.95
C ASP A 341 -27.65 17.22 16.75
N TYR A 342 -26.49 16.58 16.63
CA TYR A 342 -25.68 16.67 15.43
C TYR A 342 -26.17 15.68 14.37
N ALA A 343 -26.05 16.08 13.12
CA ALA A 343 -26.19 15.23 11.94
C ALA A 343 -24.81 14.92 11.35
N ALA A 344 -24.66 13.77 10.72
CA ALA A 344 -23.44 13.40 9.99
C ALA A 344 -23.78 12.98 8.57
N ILE A 345 -22.82 13.17 7.66
CA ILE A 345 -22.86 12.53 6.34
C ILE A 345 -21.96 11.29 6.33
N LEU A 346 -22.57 10.11 6.24
CA LEU A 346 -21.89 8.81 6.28
C LEU A 346 -22.55 7.83 5.31
N SER A 347 -21.85 6.73 5.02
CA SER A 347 -22.47 5.56 4.40
C SER A 347 -23.33 4.81 5.43
N ALA A 348 -24.48 4.28 5.00
CA ALA A 348 -25.28 3.37 5.83
C ALA A 348 -24.46 2.18 6.31
N GLN A 349 -23.61 1.61 5.44
CA GLN A 349 -22.83 0.41 5.75
C GLN A 349 -21.85 0.63 6.92
N GLN A 350 -21.41 1.87 7.16
CA GLN A 350 -20.52 2.21 8.28
C GLN A 350 -21.22 2.16 9.64
N VAL A 351 -22.56 2.27 9.67
CA VAL A 351 -23.37 2.31 10.89
C VAL A 351 -24.59 1.37 10.81
N GLU A 352 -24.46 0.31 10.02
CA GLU A 352 -25.55 -0.64 9.78
C GLU A 352 -26.10 -1.23 11.08
N THR A 353 -25.22 -1.45 12.07
CA THR A 353 -25.62 -1.97 13.38
C THR A 353 -26.53 -0.98 14.10
N GLU A 354 -26.20 0.31 14.06
CA GLU A 354 -26.99 1.36 14.71
C GLU A 354 -28.31 1.63 13.98
N ILE A 355 -28.32 1.55 12.65
CA ILE A 355 -29.54 1.68 11.86
C ILE A 355 -30.48 0.49 12.12
N SER A 356 -29.97 -0.74 12.01
CA SER A 356 -30.76 -1.96 12.22
C SER A 356 -31.28 -2.12 13.65
N SER A 357 -30.57 -1.58 14.64
CA SER A 357 -31.01 -1.54 16.05
C SER A 357 -31.89 -0.33 16.39
N GLY A 358 -32.16 0.56 15.43
CA GLY A 358 -33.00 1.74 15.65
C GLY A 358 -32.36 2.82 16.53
N LEU A 359 -31.04 2.83 16.65
CA LEU A 359 -30.29 3.86 17.40
C LEU A 359 -29.99 5.09 16.53
N LEU A 360 -29.70 4.88 15.25
CA LEU A 360 -29.52 5.94 14.26
C LEU A 360 -30.59 5.82 13.17
N LYS A 361 -30.94 6.96 12.58
CA LYS A 361 -31.91 7.06 11.50
C LYS A 361 -31.38 7.95 10.37
N ALA A 362 -31.65 7.54 9.14
CA ALA A 362 -31.41 8.37 7.97
C ALA A 362 -32.51 9.42 7.80
N MET A 363 -32.11 10.68 7.54
CA MET A 363 -33.03 11.76 7.22
C MET A 363 -33.21 11.89 5.70
N GLY A 364 -34.04 11.01 5.12
CA GLY A 364 -34.35 11.00 3.69
C GLY A 364 -33.46 10.07 2.86
N PRO A 365 -33.57 10.13 1.52
CA PRO A 365 -32.82 9.26 0.61
C PRO A 365 -31.33 9.62 0.56
N PRO A 366 -30.50 8.79 -0.09
CA PRO A 366 -29.10 9.12 -0.31
C PRO A 366 -28.95 10.46 -1.04
N LEU A 367 -27.90 11.21 -0.69
CA LEU A 367 -27.67 12.54 -1.24
C LEU A 367 -27.39 12.43 -2.75
N THR A 368 -28.11 13.22 -3.55
CA THR A 368 -27.95 13.24 -5.00
C THR A 368 -26.50 13.51 -5.40
N GLY A 369 -25.94 12.67 -6.27
CA GLY A 369 -24.55 12.80 -6.74
C GLY A 369 -23.49 12.43 -5.70
N SER A 370 -23.88 11.88 -4.54
CA SER A 370 -22.92 11.51 -3.49
C SER A 370 -22.37 10.09 -3.59
N ALA A 371 -22.81 9.32 -4.59
CA ALA A 371 -22.32 7.97 -4.88
C ALA A 371 -20.81 8.02 -5.14
N ARG A 372 -20.07 7.14 -4.47
CA ARG A 372 -18.62 7.00 -4.61
C ARG A 372 -18.32 5.60 -5.08
N GLU A 373 -17.45 5.50 -6.08
CA GLU A 373 -16.88 4.22 -6.47
C GLU A 373 -15.94 3.73 -5.37
N ILE A 374 -16.23 2.56 -4.83
CA ILE A 374 -15.46 1.88 -3.81
C ILE A 374 -14.75 0.72 -4.47
N GLY A 375 -13.46 0.58 -4.20
CA GLY A 375 -12.68 -0.40 -4.90
C GLY A 375 -11.33 -0.71 -4.30
N ILE A 376 -10.54 -1.39 -5.13
CA ILE A 376 -9.22 -1.93 -4.79
C ILE A 376 -8.20 -1.14 -5.60
N THR A 377 -7.22 -0.56 -4.91
CA THR A 377 -6.04 0.06 -5.54
C THR A 377 -4.82 -0.81 -5.28
N THR A 378 -4.07 -1.14 -6.33
CA THR A 378 -2.81 -1.91 -6.28
C THR A 378 -1.71 -1.16 -7.02
N ARG A 379 -0.47 -1.60 -6.85
CA ARG A 379 0.64 -1.15 -7.72
C ARG A 379 0.46 -1.70 -9.12
N SER A 380 0.81 -0.92 -10.14
CA SER A 380 0.92 -1.41 -11.51
C SER A 380 1.94 -2.54 -11.57
N GLY A 381 1.59 -3.65 -12.23
CA GLY A 381 2.46 -4.84 -12.32
C GLY A 381 2.54 -5.69 -11.05
N PHE A 382 1.70 -5.45 -10.04
CA PHE A 382 1.68 -6.28 -8.83
C PHE A 382 1.45 -7.76 -9.16
N LEU A 383 2.34 -8.62 -8.69
CA LEU A 383 2.25 -10.08 -8.83
C LEU A 383 1.67 -10.66 -7.54
N PRO A 384 0.36 -10.96 -7.44
CA PRO A 384 -0.23 -11.53 -6.23
C PRO A 384 0.27 -12.96 -5.97
N THR A 385 0.51 -13.31 -4.70
CA THR A 385 0.71 -14.72 -4.28
C THR A 385 -0.64 -15.45 -4.22
N ARG A 386 -0.66 -16.74 -3.84
CA ARG A 386 -1.92 -17.48 -3.66
C ARG A 386 -2.78 -16.87 -2.56
N LEU A 387 -2.16 -16.47 -1.44
CA LEU A 387 -2.84 -15.76 -0.36
C LEU A 387 -3.50 -14.46 -0.85
N HIS A 388 -2.75 -13.65 -1.61
CA HIS A 388 -3.27 -12.40 -2.17
C HIS A 388 -4.45 -12.64 -3.13
N ASN A 389 -4.35 -13.63 -4.02
CA ASN A 389 -5.42 -13.97 -4.95
C ASN A 389 -6.69 -14.44 -4.23
N LEU A 390 -6.55 -15.29 -3.22
CA LEU A 390 -7.69 -15.73 -2.41
C LEU A 390 -8.34 -14.54 -1.68
N PHE A 391 -7.53 -13.67 -1.07
CA PHE A 391 -8.03 -12.49 -0.38
C PHE A 391 -8.79 -11.54 -1.33
N LEU A 392 -8.26 -11.32 -2.55
CA LEU A 392 -8.93 -10.52 -3.59
C LEU A 392 -10.25 -11.16 -4.04
N ALA A 393 -10.31 -12.49 -4.20
CA ALA A 393 -11.55 -13.19 -4.52
C ALA A 393 -12.59 -12.99 -3.40
N ASN A 394 -12.19 -13.21 -2.14
CA ASN A 394 -13.07 -13.01 -0.99
C ASN A 394 -13.54 -11.56 -0.83
N LEU A 395 -12.71 -10.57 -1.19
CA LEU A 395 -13.10 -9.15 -1.23
C LEU A 395 -14.20 -8.90 -2.26
N ARG A 396 -14.05 -9.43 -3.47
CA ARG A 396 -15.06 -9.28 -4.54
C ARG A 396 -16.37 -9.97 -4.16
N GLU A 397 -16.31 -11.16 -3.57
CA GLU A 397 -17.49 -11.86 -3.05
C GLU A 397 -18.16 -11.13 -1.87
N SER A 398 -17.36 -10.45 -1.03
CA SER A 398 -17.87 -9.68 0.11
C SER A 398 -18.46 -8.32 -0.27
N ALA A 399 -18.43 -7.94 -1.55
CA ALA A 399 -18.92 -6.65 -2.05
C ALA A 399 -20.45 -6.54 -2.13
N VAL A 400 -21.18 -7.39 -1.41
CA VAL A 400 -22.64 -7.48 -1.55
C VAL A 400 -23.32 -6.20 -1.06
N LEU A 401 -24.04 -5.63 -2.04
CA LEU A 401 -24.91 -4.46 -2.12
C LEU A 401 -25.85 -4.24 -0.92
#